data_AF-A0A2W2JW38-F1
#
_entry.id   AF-A0A2W2JW38-F1
#
_cell.length_a   1.000
_cell.length_b   1.000
_cell.length_c   1.000
_cell.angle_alpha   90.00
_cell.angle_beta   90.00
_cell.angle_gamma   90.00
#
_symmetry.space_group_name_H-M   'P 1'
#
loop_
_entity.id
_entity.type
_entity.pdbx_description
1 polymer ?
#
loop_
_entity_poly.entity_id
_entity_poly.type
_entity_poly.pdbx_seq_one_letter_code
_entity_poly.pdbx_strand_id
1 'polypeptide(L)'
;GYDGGGGRGGRRTGSRVPLIAAVGVGIAALGIGAGALLSGGGGDSDSGDNSTNVSATAPATDDAPPSPTTDPAREQAVALDKLLADSGSSRSSVIKAVDDVKNCRGLDQAASDLRDAAEQRKGLVTRLGELSVDKLPDHAELTQALTNAWKASESADRHYAAWADQARGKKGCKKGHARPTGETQAGNRESGTASAEKAKAARLWNAIAEKYGLTQRQPTQL
;
A
#
# COMPACT_ATOMS: atom_id res chain seq x y z
N GLY A 1 -32.03 21.16 64.45
CA GLY A 1 -30.86 21.87 63.90
C GLY A 1 -31.36 22.83 62.85
N TYR A 2 -30.91 24.07 62.93
CA TYR A 2 -31.45 25.27 62.28
C TYR A 2 -31.29 25.29 60.75
N ASP A 3 -32.26 25.92 60.09
CA ASP A 3 -32.22 26.35 58.69
C ASP A 3 -31.07 27.33 58.40
N GLY A 4 -30.51 27.24 57.20
CA GLY A 4 -29.54 28.19 56.66
C GLY A 4 -29.58 28.19 55.13
N GLY A 5 -30.28 29.17 54.55
CA GLY A 5 -30.35 29.39 53.12
C GLY A 5 -29.26 30.31 52.56
N GLY A 6 -29.07 30.24 51.25
CA GLY A 6 -28.72 31.38 50.40
C GLY A 6 -27.26 31.50 49.95
N GLY A 7 -27.01 31.25 48.65
CA GLY A 7 -25.76 31.62 47.99
C GLY A 7 -25.77 31.40 46.48
N ARG A 8 -26.30 32.38 45.73
CA ARG A 8 -26.21 32.46 44.26
C ARG A 8 -24.76 32.67 43.84
N GLY A 9 -24.26 31.85 42.93
CA GLY A 9 -23.00 32.07 42.21
C GLY A 9 -23.08 31.49 40.81
N GLY A 10 -23.46 32.33 39.84
CA GLY A 10 -23.44 31.96 38.43
C GLY A 10 -22.02 31.95 37.87
N ARG A 11 -21.70 30.94 37.06
CA ARG A 11 -20.68 31.08 36.01
C ARG A 11 -21.00 30.13 34.85
N ARG A 12 -21.41 30.73 33.73
CA ARG A 12 -21.50 30.11 32.41
C ARG A 12 -20.09 29.95 31.86
N THR A 13 -19.71 28.76 31.38
CA THR A 13 -18.87 28.44 30.19
C THR A 13 -19.04 26.91 30.02
N GLY A 14 -19.33 26.30 28.88
CA GLY A 14 -18.85 26.46 27.52
C GLY A 14 -18.82 25.03 26.95
N SER A 15 -19.85 24.68 26.17
CA SER A 15 -19.96 23.38 25.50
C SER A 15 -18.84 23.22 24.47
N ARG A 16 -18.11 22.11 24.50
CA ARG A 16 -17.15 21.73 23.44
C ARG A 16 -17.65 20.47 22.78
N VAL A 17 -18.44 20.65 21.72
CA VAL A 17 -18.72 19.60 20.73
C VAL A 17 -17.54 19.58 19.77
N PRO A 18 -16.89 18.42 19.53
CA PRO A 18 -15.92 18.31 18.45
C PRO A 18 -16.66 18.23 17.10
N LEU A 19 -16.43 19.22 16.23
CA LEU A 19 -16.83 19.21 14.82
C LEU A 19 -16.07 18.10 14.09
N ILE A 20 -16.81 17.15 13.52
CA ILE A 20 -16.27 16.12 12.62
C ILE A 20 -16.01 16.78 11.27
N ALA A 21 -14.75 16.94 10.92
CA ALA A 21 -14.32 17.34 9.58
C ALA A 21 -14.52 16.15 8.62
N ALA A 22 -15.52 16.24 7.74
CA ALA A 22 -15.70 15.31 6.64
C ALA A 22 -14.64 15.61 5.56
N VAL A 23 -13.67 14.70 5.40
CA VAL A 23 -12.72 14.76 4.28
C VAL A 23 -13.29 13.90 3.15
N GLY A 24 -13.90 14.57 2.17
CA GLY A 24 -14.29 13.95 0.91
C GLY A 24 -13.05 13.70 0.05
N VAL A 25 -12.86 12.44 -0.37
CA VAL A 25 -11.83 12.09 -1.36
C VAL A 25 -12.48 12.17 -2.74
N GLY A 26 -12.14 13.22 -3.48
CA GLY A 26 -12.47 13.35 -4.89
C GLY A 26 -11.59 12.41 -5.72
N ILE A 27 -12.22 11.53 -6.50
CA ILE A 27 -11.55 10.72 -7.51
C ILE A 27 -11.48 11.56 -8.77
N ALA A 28 -10.28 12.01 -9.15
CA ALA A 28 -10.02 12.50 -10.50
C ALA A 28 -9.35 11.38 -11.30
N ALA A 29 -10.08 10.85 -12.27
CA ALA A 29 -9.62 9.84 -13.20
C ALA A 29 -8.53 10.42 -14.12
N LEU A 30 -7.35 9.80 -14.11
CA LEU A 30 -6.31 10.06 -15.11
C LEU A 30 -6.61 9.22 -16.35
N GLY A 31 -7.06 9.88 -17.42
CA GLY A 31 -7.20 9.29 -18.74
C GLY A 31 -5.86 9.30 -19.49
N ILE A 32 -5.43 8.14 -20.00
CA ILE A 32 -4.31 8.01 -20.93
C ILE A 32 -4.84 7.72 -22.33
N GLY A 33 -4.34 8.48 -23.32
CA GLY A 33 -3.90 7.93 -24.60
C GLY A 33 -4.75 8.19 -25.84
N ALA A 34 -4.17 8.90 -26.81
CA ALA A 34 -3.97 8.42 -28.18
C ALA A 34 -3.19 9.48 -29.00
N GLY A 35 -1.90 9.23 -29.24
CA GLY A 35 -1.12 9.97 -30.23
C GLY A 35 -1.48 9.47 -31.63
N ALA A 36 -2.04 10.37 -32.45
CA ALA A 36 -2.37 10.07 -33.83
C ALA A 36 -1.09 10.07 -34.70
N LEU A 37 -0.99 9.01 -35.51
CA LEU A 37 -0.01 8.78 -36.55
C LEU A 37 -0.11 9.87 -37.63
N LEU A 38 1.02 10.47 -38.03
CA LEU A 38 1.12 11.10 -39.35
C LEU A 38 1.94 10.21 -40.28
N SER A 39 1.20 9.68 -41.26
CA SER A 39 1.63 9.05 -42.49
C SER A 39 2.11 10.11 -43.49
N GLY A 40 3.19 9.81 -44.21
CA GLY A 40 3.65 10.54 -45.39
C GLY A 40 5.13 10.25 -45.61
N GLY A 41 5.63 9.79 -46.75
CA GLY A 41 5.01 9.42 -48.02
C GLY A 41 6.03 8.56 -48.78
N GLY A 42 5.54 7.69 -49.66
CA GLY A 42 6.36 6.80 -50.47
C GLY A 42 7.07 7.50 -51.64
N GLY A 43 8.06 6.80 -52.20
CA GLY A 43 8.76 7.17 -53.42
C GLY A 43 9.93 6.24 -53.71
N ASP A 44 9.67 5.13 -54.40
CA ASP A 44 10.65 4.31 -55.13
C ASP A 44 10.97 4.99 -56.47
N SER A 45 12.26 5.06 -56.85
CA SER A 45 12.78 4.55 -58.15
C SER A 45 14.18 5.08 -58.52
N ASP A 46 15.01 4.14 -58.93
CA ASP A 46 15.95 4.16 -60.07
C ASP A 46 17.43 4.53 -59.92
N SER A 47 18.19 3.75 -60.68
CA SER A 47 19.63 3.58 -60.82
C SER A 47 20.25 4.66 -61.73
N GLY A 48 21.56 4.92 -61.57
CA GLY A 48 22.33 5.66 -62.57
C GLY A 48 23.69 6.18 -62.12
N ASP A 49 24.73 5.46 -62.53
CA ASP A 49 26.09 5.90 -62.92
C ASP A 49 26.93 6.89 -62.09
N ASN A 50 28.00 6.30 -61.52
CA ASN A 50 29.42 6.62 -61.71
C ASN A 50 29.85 8.10 -61.90
N SER A 51 30.49 8.66 -60.88
CA SER A 51 31.49 9.73 -61.02
C SER A 51 32.52 9.67 -59.88
N THR A 52 33.77 9.85 -60.28
CA THR A 52 35.04 9.58 -59.58
C THR A 52 35.39 10.48 -58.39
N ASN A 53 36.08 9.86 -57.42
CA ASN A 53 37.15 10.38 -56.54
C ASN A 53 36.89 11.62 -55.67
N VAL A 54 36.85 11.43 -54.33
CA VAL A 54 37.83 12.04 -53.40
C VAL A 54 38.03 11.11 -52.19
N SER A 55 39.28 10.78 -51.91
CA SER A 55 39.70 10.18 -50.64
C SER A 55 39.53 11.21 -49.52
N ALA A 56 38.64 10.94 -48.57
CA ALA A 56 38.64 11.60 -47.28
C ALA A 56 38.56 10.51 -46.21
N THR A 57 39.72 10.09 -45.73
CA THR A 57 39.86 9.37 -44.46
C THR A 57 39.39 10.31 -43.34
N ALA A 58 38.09 10.30 -43.05
CA ALA A 58 37.59 10.77 -41.78
C ALA A 58 37.73 9.62 -40.78
N PRO A 59 38.32 9.83 -39.59
CA PRO A 59 38.29 8.81 -38.55
C PRO A 59 36.82 8.50 -38.25
N ALA A 60 36.51 7.21 -38.10
CA ALA A 60 35.25 6.80 -37.50
C ALA A 60 35.16 7.45 -36.12
N THR A 61 34.36 8.51 -36.00
CA THR A 61 33.82 8.91 -34.70
C THR A 61 32.61 8.03 -34.47
N ASP A 62 32.86 6.73 -34.26
CA ASP A 62 32.01 5.87 -33.46
C ASP A 62 32.18 6.32 -32.00
N ASP A 63 31.66 7.51 -31.71
CA ASP A 63 31.51 8.03 -30.35
C ASP A 63 30.18 8.80 -30.29
N ALA A 64 29.14 8.17 -30.84
CA ALA A 64 27.82 8.39 -30.27
C ALA A 64 27.88 7.75 -28.87
N PRO A 65 27.74 8.53 -27.78
CA PRO A 65 27.70 7.95 -26.46
C PRO A 65 26.59 6.89 -26.45
N PRO A 66 26.82 5.71 -25.84
CA PRO A 66 25.79 4.68 -25.79
C PRO A 66 24.51 5.33 -25.27
N SER A 67 23.44 5.20 -26.06
CA SER A 67 22.09 5.59 -25.64
C SER A 67 21.84 5.08 -24.23
N PRO A 68 21.19 5.85 -23.34
CA PRO A 68 21.15 5.55 -21.92
C PRO A 68 20.71 4.11 -21.73
N THR A 69 21.64 3.28 -21.29
CA THR A 69 21.35 1.93 -20.83
C THR A 69 20.25 2.09 -19.80
N THR A 70 19.06 1.51 -20.04
CA THR A 70 17.96 1.51 -19.08
C THR A 70 18.52 1.19 -17.72
N ASP A 71 18.39 2.10 -16.74
CA ASP A 71 18.89 1.88 -15.40
C ASP A 71 18.27 0.56 -14.87
N PRO A 72 19.06 -0.50 -14.64
CA PRO A 72 18.52 -1.80 -14.23
C PRO A 72 17.81 -1.70 -12.87
N ALA A 73 18.15 -0.72 -12.03
CA ALA A 73 17.45 -0.48 -10.78
C ALA A 73 16.03 0.08 -11.02
N ARG A 74 15.78 0.78 -12.13
CA ARG A 74 14.44 1.27 -12.47
C ARG A 74 13.49 0.12 -12.77
N GLU A 75 13.93 -0.90 -13.49
CA GLU A 75 13.11 -2.08 -13.80
C GLU A 75 12.70 -2.83 -12.52
N GLN A 76 13.65 -3.01 -11.60
CA GLN A 76 13.37 -3.60 -10.29
C GLN A 76 12.41 -2.74 -9.46
N ALA A 77 12.57 -1.41 -9.48
CA ALA A 77 11.68 -0.49 -8.78
C ALA A 77 10.25 -0.56 -9.32
N VAL A 78 10.07 -0.63 -10.64
CA VAL A 78 8.74 -0.79 -11.27
C VAL A 78 8.11 -2.12 -10.89
N ALA A 79 8.89 -3.21 -10.88
CA ALA A 79 8.39 -4.52 -10.46
C ALA A 79 7.92 -4.52 -9.00
N LEU A 80 8.70 -3.89 -8.11
CA LEU A 80 8.31 -3.72 -6.71
C LEU A 80 7.08 -2.80 -6.56
N ASP A 81 6.99 -1.67 -7.27
CA ASP A 81 5.82 -0.78 -7.22
C ASP A 81 4.52 -1.52 -7.59
N LYS A 82 4.58 -2.38 -8.61
CA LYS A 82 3.45 -3.21 -9.00
C LYS A 82 3.00 -4.15 -7.89
N LEU A 83 3.94 -4.78 -7.19
CA LEU A 83 3.62 -5.62 -6.03
C LEU A 83 3.01 -4.78 -4.89
N LEU A 84 3.56 -3.60 -4.62
CA LEU A 84 3.05 -2.71 -3.57
C LEU A 84 1.64 -2.18 -3.89
N ALA A 85 1.33 -1.96 -5.16
CA ALA A 85 -0.02 -1.58 -5.61
C ALA A 85 -1.07 -2.63 -5.22
N ASP A 86 -0.72 -3.92 -5.27
CA ASP A 86 -1.62 -5.01 -4.92
C ASP A 86 -1.87 -5.12 -3.40
N SER A 87 -0.95 -4.62 -2.56
CA SER A 87 -0.99 -4.79 -1.10
C SER A 87 -2.21 -4.12 -0.44
N GLY A 88 -2.70 -3.03 -1.01
CA GLY A 88 -3.81 -2.25 -0.44
C GLY A 88 -5.21 -2.84 -0.62
N SER A 89 -5.36 -3.93 -1.40
CA SER A 89 -6.65 -4.43 -1.89
C SER A 89 -7.61 -4.97 -0.80
N SER A 90 -7.09 -5.47 0.33
CA SER A 90 -7.91 -6.09 1.40
C SER A 90 -8.23 -5.18 2.58
N ARG A 91 -7.71 -3.94 2.62
CA ARG A 91 -7.78 -3.08 3.82
C ARG A 91 -9.21 -2.79 4.26
N SER A 92 -10.07 -2.42 3.32
CA SER A 92 -11.47 -2.08 3.62
C SER A 92 -12.23 -3.31 4.17
N SER A 93 -11.98 -4.48 3.59
CA SER A 93 -12.54 -5.76 4.04
C SER A 93 -12.12 -6.10 5.47
N VAL A 94 -10.82 -6.03 5.78
CA VAL A 94 -10.30 -6.30 7.14
C VAL A 94 -10.88 -5.33 8.17
N ILE A 95 -10.88 -4.03 7.87
CA ILE A 95 -11.44 -3.01 8.79
C ILE A 95 -12.92 -3.32 9.09
N LYS A 96 -13.69 -3.62 8.04
CA LYS A 96 -15.09 -3.97 8.17
C LYS A 96 -15.27 -5.26 8.99
N ALA A 97 -14.50 -6.30 8.69
CA ALA A 97 -14.59 -7.58 9.38
C ALA A 97 -14.27 -7.43 10.88
N VAL A 98 -13.19 -6.73 11.25
CA VAL A 98 -12.87 -6.48 12.67
C VAL A 98 -13.97 -5.68 13.38
N ASP A 99 -14.56 -4.68 12.71
CA ASP A 99 -15.70 -3.95 13.28
C ASP A 99 -16.95 -4.83 13.44
N ASP A 100 -17.22 -5.71 12.49
CA ASP A 100 -18.30 -6.67 12.56
C ASP A 100 -18.09 -7.68 13.71
N VAL A 101 -16.87 -8.17 13.92
CA VAL A 101 -16.55 -8.99 15.10
C VAL A 101 -16.79 -8.21 16.39
N LYS A 102 -16.26 -6.98 16.48
CA LYS A 102 -16.42 -6.11 17.66
C LYS A 102 -17.87 -5.88 18.03
N ASN A 103 -18.75 -5.79 17.04
CA ASN A 103 -20.18 -5.56 17.20
C ASN A 103 -21.02 -6.83 17.08
N CYS A 104 -20.41 -8.02 17.11
CA CYS A 104 -21.10 -9.30 17.03
C CYS A 104 -22.05 -9.42 15.82
N ARG A 105 -21.66 -8.90 14.66
CA ARG A 105 -22.41 -8.95 13.40
C ARG A 105 -21.70 -9.88 12.43
N GLY A 106 -22.47 -10.65 11.66
CA GLY A 106 -21.95 -11.40 10.50
C GLY A 106 -20.68 -12.21 10.78
N LEU A 107 -20.58 -12.86 11.95
CA LEU A 107 -19.33 -13.43 12.43
C LEU A 107 -18.75 -14.52 11.49
N ASP A 108 -19.59 -15.19 10.68
CA ASP A 108 -19.16 -16.12 9.61
C ASP A 108 -18.39 -15.42 8.53
N GLN A 109 -19.02 -14.40 7.97
CA GLN A 109 -18.41 -13.62 6.91
C GLN A 109 -17.14 -12.92 7.42
N ALA A 110 -17.20 -12.30 8.61
CA ALA A 110 -16.05 -11.61 9.17
C ALA A 110 -14.86 -12.56 9.39
N ALA A 111 -15.10 -13.77 9.89
CA ALA A 111 -14.04 -14.76 10.07
C ALA A 111 -13.48 -15.25 8.71
N SER A 112 -14.33 -15.41 7.69
CA SER A 112 -13.90 -15.77 6.33
C SER A 112 -13.04 -14.67 5.72
N ASP A 113 -13.55 -13.43 5.70
CA ASP A 113 -12.88 -12.26 5.11
C ASP A 113 -11.48 -12.03 5.72
N LEU A 114 -11.35 -12.23 7.03
CA LEU A 114 -10.07 -12.14 7.73
C LEU A 114 -9.10 -13.26 7.33
N ARG A 115 -9.57 -14.49 7.15
CA ARG A 115 -8.72 -15.58 6.66
C ARG A 115 -8.30 -15.37 5.20
N ASP A 116 -9.20 -14.87 4.36
CA ASP A 116 -8.88 -14.53 2.97
C ASP A 116 -7.83 -13.41 2.90
N ALA A 117 -7.96 -12.39 3.75
CA ALA A 117 -6.95 -11.33 3.87
C ALA A 117 -5.59 -11.88 4.34
N ALA A 118 -5.58 -12.82 5.30
CA ALA A 118 -4.36 -13.48 5.74
C ALA A 118 -3.65 -14.23 4.59
N GLU A 119 -4.39 -15.01 3.80
CA GLU A 119 -3.81 -15.73 2.65
C GLU A 119 -3.30 -14.77 1.56
N GLN A 120 -3.97 -13.65 1.31
CA GLN A 120 -3.49 -12.62 0.39
C GLN A 120 -2.14 -12.03 0.84
N ARG A 121 -1.99 -11.74 2.14
CA ARG A 121 -0.73 -11.22 2.71
C ARG A 121 0.41 -12.20 2.64
N LYS A 122 0.13 -13.48 2.90
CA LYS A 122 1.09 -14.56 2.69
C LYS A 122 1.54 -14.62 1.23
N GLY A 123 0.60 -14.48 0.28
CA GLY A 123 0.91 -14.39 -1.15
C GLY A 123 1.81 -13.21 -1.51
N LEU A 124 1.67 -12.05 -0.86
CA LEU A 124 2.58 -10.91 -1.05
C LEU A 124 4.01 -11.25 -0.62
N VAL A 125 4.18 -11.92 0.52
CA VAL A 125 5.50 -12.36 1.01
C VAL A 125 6.16 -13.31 0.02
N THR A 126 5.42 -14.28 -0.52
CA THR A 126 5.93 -15.20 -1.55
C THR A 126 6.38 -14.44 -2.79
N ARG A 127 5.52 -13.58 -3.35
CA ARG A 127 5.85 -12.80 -4.56
C ARG A 127 7.03 -11.86 -4.35
N LEU A 128 7.18 -11.26 -3.18
CA LEU A 128 8.36 -10.45 -2.87
C LEU A 128 9.65 -11.27 -2.87
N GLY A 129 9.60 -12.52 -2.40
CA GLY A 129 10.75 -13.43 -2.43
C GLY A 129 11.18 -13.83 -3.84
N GLU A 130 10.31 -13.67 -4.83
CA GLU A 130 10.58 -13.97 -6.25
C GLU A 130 11.11 -12.75 -7.02
N LEU A 131 11.01 -11.54 -6.45
CA LEU A 131 11.48 -10.31 -7.08
C LEU A 131 12.99 -10.09 -6.86
N SER A 132 13.71 -9.80 -7.94
CA SER A 132 15.06 -9.22 -7.85
C SER A 132 14.97 -7.74 -7.53
N VAL A 133 15.61 -7.33 -6.43
CA VAL A 133 15.66 -5.93 -5.95
C VAL A 133 17.07 -5.50 -5.54
N ASP A 134 18.08 -6.31 -5.84
CA ASP A 134 19.48 -6.14 -5.42
C ASP A 134 20.17 -4.88 -5.97
N LYS A 135 19.58 -4.23 -6.98
CA LYS A 135 20.06 -2.96 -7.53
C LYS A 135 19.40 -1.74 -6.88
N LEU A 136 18.37 -1.94 -6.04
CA LEU A 136 17.73 -0.85 -5.31
C LEU A 136 18.56 -0.44 -4.08
N PRO A 137 18.63 0.86 -3.75
CA PRO A 137 19.24 1.29 -2.50
C PRO A 137 18.44 0.74 -1.30
N ASP A 138 19.15 0.37 -0.24
CA ASP A 138 18.58 -0.17 1.02
C ASP A 138 17.62 -1.35 0.82
N HIS A 139 17.77 -2.10 -0.28
CA HIS A 139 16.82 -3.14 -0.67
C HIS A 139 16.62 -4.20 0.39
N ALA A 140 17.68 -4.63 1.08
CA ALA A 140 17.61 -5.66 2.12
C ALA A 140 16.73 -5.19 3.30
N GLU A 141 16.89 -3.94 3.72
CA GLU A 141 16.10 -3.36 4.80
C GLU A 141 14.63 -3.17 4.37
N LEU A 142 14.40 -2.73 3.13
CA LEU A 142 13.05 -2.59 2.56
C LEU A 142 12.34 -3.95 2.46
N THR A 143 12.98 -4.98 1.90
CA THR A 143 12.40 -6.31 1.77
C THR A 143 12.11 -6.94 3.13
N GLN A 144 12.99 -6.72 4.11
CA GLN A 144 12.77 -7.21 5.47
C GLN A 144 11.58 -6.51 6.13
N ALA A 145 11.48 -5.18 6.00
CA ALA A 145 10.36 -4.41 6.55
C ALA A 145 9.02 -4.82 5.91
N LEU A 146 8.96 -4.98 4.58
CA LEU A 146 7.77 -5.48 3.88
C LEU A 146 7.40 -6.90 4.32
N THR A 147 8.37 -7.80 4.41
CA THR A 147 8.16 -9.17 4.87
C THR A 147 7.60 -9.20 6.30
N ASN A 148 8.19 -8.43 7.22
CA ASN A 148 7.72 -8.34 8.60
C ASN A 148 6.33 -7.73 8.68
N ALA A 149 6.08 -6.64 7.94
CA ALA A 149 4.78 -5.97 7.86
C ALA A 149 3.66 -6.93 7.44
N TRP A 150 3.88 -7.71 6.38
CA TRP A 150 2.86 -8.62 5.86
C TRP A 150 2.69 -9.87 6.71
N LYS A 151 3.76 -10.45 7.26
CA LYS A 151 3.65 -11.57 8.22
C LYS A 151 2.93 -11.17 9.50
N ALA A 152 3.24 -10.00 10.06
CA ALA A 152 2.54 -9.48 11.23
C ALA A 152 1.07 -9.17 10.89
N SER A 153 0.80 -8.59 9.72
CA SER A 153 -0.58 -8.33 9.28
C SER A 153 -1.37 -9.63 9.05
N GLU A 154 -0.73 -10.68 8.49
CA GLU A 154 -1.33 -12.01 8.35
C GLU A 154 -1.68 -12.59 9.72
N SER A 155 -0.72 -12.55 10.66
CA SER A 155 -0.91 -13.04 12.03
C SER A 155 -2.07 -12.30 12.72
N ALA A 156 -2.13 -10.97 12.58
CA ALA A 156 -3.22 -10.17 13.10
C ALA A 156 -4.58 -10.60 12.56
N ASP A 157 -4.70 -10.78 11.25
CA ASP A 157 -5.94 -11.19 10.59
C ASP A 157 -6.39 -12.59 11.05
N ARG A 158 -5.44 -13.55 11.17
CA ARG A 158 -5.73 -14.89 11.72
C ARG A 158 -6.22 -14.82 13.18
N HIS A 159 -5.60 -14.00 14.02
CA HIS A 159 -6.03 -13.79 15.39
C HIS A 159 -7.43 -13.16 15.47
N TYR A 160 -7.74 -12.16 14.63
CA TYR A 160 -9.08 -11.59 14.60
C TYR A 160 -10.12 -12.59 14.08
N ALA A 161 -9.77 -13.47 13.13
CA ALA A 161 -10.65 -14.55 12.69
C ALA A 161 -10.94 -15.55 13.82
N ALA A 162 -9.91 -15.93 14.59
CA ALA A 162 -10.08 -16.79 15.77
C ALA A 162 -10.92 -16.09 16.86
N TRP A 163 -10.77 -14.77 17.02
CA TRP A 163 -11.64 -13.99 17.90
C TRP A 163 -13.10 -13.99 17.43
N ALA A 164 -13.34 -13.91 16.12
CA ALA A 164 -14.68 -14.05 15.54
C ALA A 164 -15.29 -15.42 15.85
N ASP A 165 -14.50 -16.49 15.74
CA ASP A 165 -14.94 -17.84 16.11
C ASP A 165 -15.32 -17.93 17.60
N GLN A 166 -14.48 -17.35 18.48
CA GLN A 166 -14.73 -17.30 19.92
C GLN A 166 -15.97 -16.48 20.27
N ALA A 167 -16.20 -15.37 19.56
CA ALA A 167 -17.36 -14.50 19.77
C ALA A 167 -18.70 -15.20 19.53
N ARG A 168 -18.72 -16.25 18.69
CA ARG A 168 -19.93 -17.06 18.42
C ARG A 168 -20.27 -18.04 19.51
N GLY A 169 -19.30 -18.41 20.34
CA GLY A 169 -19.52 -19.33 21.44
C GLY A 169 -20.61 -18.83 22.40
N LYS A 170 -21.16 -19.75 23.20
CA LYS A 170 -22.09 -19.36 24.27
C LYS A 170 -21.39 -18.35 25.18
N LYS A 171 -21.92 -17.13 25.25
CA LYS A 171 -21.37 -15.97 25.98
C LYS A 171 -20.19 -15.25 25.30
N GLY A 172 -19.86 -15.52 24.04
CA GLY A 172 -18.83 -14.78 23.31
C GLY A 172 -19.22 -13.31 23.07
N CYS A 173 -20.51 -13.07 22.86
CA CYS A 173 -21.11 -11.73 22.80
C CYS A 173 -21.77 -11.31 24.11
N LYS A 174 -21.57 -10.05 24.52
CA LYS A 174 -22.24 -9.40 25.65
C LYS A 174 -22.82 -8.07 25.19
N LYS A 175 -24.15 -7.92 25.24
CA LYS A 175 -24.88 -6.70 24.83
C LYS A 175 -24.51 -6.24 23.40
N GLY A 176 -24.41 -7.18 22.47
CA GLY A 176 -24.05 -6.88 21.08
C GLY A 176 -22.57 -6.57 20.84
N HIS A 177 -21.69 -6.78 21.83
CA HIS A 177 -20.25 -6.62 21.67
C HIS A 177 -19.49 -7.90 21.96
N ALA A 178 -18.48 -8.21 21.15
CA ALA A 178 -17.62 -9.36 21.38
C ALA A 178 -16.77 -9.12 22.63
N ARG A 179 -16.66 -10.16 23.47
CA ARG A 179 -15.78 -10.11 24.64
C ARG A 179 -14.32 -10.08 24.19
N PRO A 180 -13.46 -9.26 24.80
CA PRO A 180 -12.02 -9.37 24.58
C PRO A 180 -11.51 -10.74 25.00
N THR A 181 -10.64 -11.33 24.19
CA THR A 181 -9.97 -12.60 24.48
C THR A 181 -8.46 -12.48 24.29
N GLY A 182 -7.73 -13.57 24.50
CA GLY A 182 -6.30 -13.64 24.15
C GLY A 182 -6.06 -13.37 22.65
N GLU A 183 -6.99 -13.79 21.80
CA GLU A 183 -6.92 -13.58 20.35
C GLU A 183 -7.04 -12.10 19.97
N THR A 184 -7.99 -11.35 20.54
CA THR A 184 -8.07 -9.90 20.30
C THR A 184 -6.77 -9.19 20.72
N GLN A 185 -6.18 -9.60 21.84
CA GLN A 185 -4.94 -8.99 22.33
C GLN A 185 -3.76 -9.35 21.43
N ALA A 186 -3.65 -10.59 20.97
CA ALA A 186 -2.63 -11.02 20.02
C ALA A 186 -2.79 -10.29 18.69
N GLY A 187 -4.01 -10.22 18.14
CA GLY A 187 -4.31 -9.46 16.92
C GLY A 187 -3.93 -7.98 17.02
N ASN A 188 -4.22 -7.34 18.16
CA ASN A 188 -3.82 -5.95 18.42
C ASN A 188 -2.30 -5.77 18.47
N ARG A 189 -1.57 -6.70 19.11
CA ARG A 189 -0.10 -6.65 19.17
C ARG A 189 0.51 -6.77 17.78
N GLU A 190 0.08 -7.78 17.02
CA GLU A 190 0.55 -8.00 15.64
C GLU A 190 0.19 -6.84 14.71
N SER A 191 -1.00 -6.25 14.88
CA SER A 191 -1.40 -5.02 14.17
C SER A 191 -0.46 -3.85 14.47
N GLY A 192 0.03 -3.75 15.70
CA GLY A 192 1.03 -2.76 16.12
C GLY A 192 2.38 -2.99 15.45
N THR A 193 2.89 -4.22 15.49
CA THR A 193 4.12 -4.62 14.77
C THR A 193 4.02 -4.33 13.28
N ALA A 194 2.91 -4.73 12.65
CA ALA A 194 2.65 -4.45 11.24
C ALA A 194 2.67 -2.95 10.93
N SER A 195 2.07 -2.13 11.78
CA SER A 195 2.02 -0.67 11.57
C SER A 195 3.41 -0.04 11.64
N ALA A 196 4.27 -0.49 12.57
CA ALA A 196 5.64 -0.01 12.68
C ALA A 196 6.47 -0.38 11.44
N GLU A 197 6.36 -1.63 10.98
CA GLU A 197 7.09 -2.12 9.81
C GLU A 197 6.59 -1.48 8.51
N LYS A 198 5.28 -1.23 8.37
CA LYS A 198 4.73 -0.47 7.23
C LYS A 198 5.22 0.97 7.20
N ALA A 199 5.34 1.61 8.36
CA ALA A 199 5.91 2.96 8.44
C ALA A 199 7.37 2.98 8.00
N LYS A 200 8.15 1.97 8.41
CA LYS A 200 9.53 1.79 7.98
C LYS A 200 9.63 1.53 6.47
N ALA A 201 8.86 0.58 5.96
CA ALA A 201 8.82 0.23 4.54
C ALA A 201 8.40 1.41 3.66
N ALA A 202 7.37 2.17 4.06
CA ALA A 202 6.91 3.35 3.33
C ALA A 202 8.00 4.41 3.21
N ARG A 203 8.75 4.66 4.28
CA ARG A 203 9.87 5.61 4.25
C ARG A 203 10.94 5.19 3.23
N LEU A 204 11.36 3.92 3.29
CA LEU A 204 12.40 3.37 2.39
C LEU A 204 11.92 3.35 0.94
N TRP A 205 10.69 2.88 0.71
CA TRP A 205 10.08 2.86 -0.61
C TRP A 205 9.95 4.26 -1.20
N ASN A 206 9.49 5.25 -0.44
CA ASN A 206 9.23 6.58 -0.98
C ASN A 206 10.50 7.30 -1.45
N ALA A 207 11.65 7.02 -0.84
CA ALA A 207 12.95 7.51 -1.33
C ALA A 207 13.30 6.91 -2.71
N ILE A 208 13.03 5.62 -2.92
CA ILE A 208 13.20 4.94 -4.21
C ILE A 208 12.19 5.47 -5.24
N ALA A 209 10.93 5.59 -4.83
CA ALA A 209 9.85 6.05 -5.69
C ALA A 209 10.09 7.47 -6.19
N GLU A 210 10.57 8.37 -5.33
CA GLU A 210 10.94 9.73 -5.72
C GLU A 210 12.08 9.74 -6.74
N LYS A 211 13.14 8.95 -6.53
CA LYS A 211 14.27 8.83 -7.46
C LYS A 211 13.83 8.39 -8.87
N TYR A 212 12.86 7.49 -8.96
CA TYR A 212 12.43 6.89 -10.23
C TYR A 212 11.10 7.44 -10.77
N GLY A 213 10.50 8.43 -10.12
CA GLY A 213 9.20 9.01 -10.50
C GLY A 213 8.02 8.05 -10.39
N LEU A 214 8.04 7.15 -9.40
CA LEU A 214 7.01 6.14 -9.13
C LEU A 214 6.03 6.61 -8.05
N THR A 215 4.96 5.85 -7.87
CA THR A 215 3.91 6.16 -6.89
C THR A 215 4.44 5.99 -5.47
N GLN A 216 4.48 7.09 -4.71
CA GLN A 216 4.74 7.03 -3.27
C GLN A 216 3.57 6.36 -2.54
N ARG A 217 3.87 5.62 -1.48
CA ARG A 217 2.91 4.85 -0.69
C ARG A 217 2.89 5.32 0.75
N GLN A 218 1.69 5.43 1.30
CA GLN A 218 1.47 5.60 2.73
C GLN A 218 1.59 4.25 3.45
N PRO A 219 1.93 4.23 4.75
CA PRO A 219 1.99 2.98 5.51
C PRO A 219 0.70 2.17 5.45
N THR A 220 -0.45 2.84 5.34
CA THR A 220 -1.76 2.19 5.25
C THR A 220 -2.03 1.50 3.91
N GLN A 221 -1.26 1.83 2.87
CA GLN A 221 -1.32 1.24 1.53
C GLN A 221 -0.35 0.06 1.36
N LEU A 222 0.48 -0.20 2.38
CA LEU A 222 1.41 -1.32 2.43
C LEU A 222 0.86 -2.49 3.24
#